data_AF-A0A074RYY0-F1
#
_entry.id   AF-A0A074RYY0-F1
#
_cell.length_a   1.000
_cell.length_b   1.000
_cell.length_c   1.000
_cell.angle_alpha   90.00
_cell.angle_beta   90.00
_cell.angle_gamma   90.00
#
_symmetry.space_group_name_H-M   'P 1'
#
loop_
_entity.id
_entity.type
_entity.pdbx_description
1 polymer ?
#
loop_
_entity_poly.entity_id
_entity_poly.type
_entity_poly.pdbx_seq_one_letter_code
_entity_poly.pdbx_strand_id
1 'polypeptide(L)'
;MSAPAPTREERKRCWESRDGYFGCLDKNKVIQPGKEGGACSKENKTYVQLCPAAWVEYFNKQRVLAERQRATLEAAERQNAALQARK
;
A
#
# COMPACT_ATOMS: atom_id res chain seq x y z
N MET A 1 0.89 -22.11 -18.12
CA MET A 1 1.48 -22.76 -16.93
C MET A 1 1.12 -21.90 -15.72
N SER A 2 0.13 -22.32 -14.93
CA SER A 2 -0.27 -21.61 -13.70
C SER A 2 0.74 -21.93 -12.60
N ALA A 3 1.33 -20.91 -11.98
CA ALA A 3 2.16 -21.12 -10.80
C ALA A 3 1.33 -21.78 -9.69
N PRO A 4 1.87 -22.77 -8.96
CA PRO A 4 1.17 -23.37 -7.83
C PRO A 4 0.83 -22.29 -6.80
N ALA A 5 -0.31 -22.47 -6.11
CA ALA A 5 -0.68 -21.55 -5.05
C ALA A 5 0.41 -21.54 -3.97
N PRO A 6 0.85 -20.36 -3.48
CA PRO A 6 1.91 -20.27 -2.49
C PRO A 6 1.50 -20.98 -1.19
N THR A 7 2.42 -21.73 -0.61
CA THR A 7 2.28 -22.40 0.68
C THR A 7 2.03 -21.39 1.80
N ARG A 8 1.60 -21.88 2.97
CA ARG A 8 1.34 -21.01 4.13
C ARG A 8 2.59 -20.23 4.57
N GLU A 9 3.76 -20.85 4.51
CA GLU A 9 5.03 -20.20 4.86
C GLU A 9 5.43 -19.13 3.85
N GLU A 10 5.29 -19.41 2.55
CA GLU A 10 5.56 -18.42 1.49
C GLU A 10 4.63 -17.22 1.61
N ARG A 11 3.34 -17.44 1.91
CA ARG A 11 2.39 -16.36 2.20
C ARG A 11 2.83 -15.51 3.39
N LYS A 12 3.30 -16.14 4.48
CA LYS A 12 3.79 -15.44 5.66
C LYS A 12 4.97 -14.53 5.30
N ARG A 13 5.98 -15.07 4.61
CA ARG A 13 7.16 -14.32 4.16
C ARG A 13 6.78 -13.16 3.24
N CYS A 14 5.84 -13.39 2.33
CA CYS A 14 5.30 -12.33 1.48
C CYS A 14 4.67 -11.20 2.30
N TRP A 15 3.81 -11.50 3.27
CA TRP A 15 3.19 -10.48 4.12
C TRP A 15 4.20 -9.72 4.97
N GLU A 16 5.19 -10.42 5.55
CA GLU A 16 6.28 -9.78 6.30
C GLU A 16 7.09 -8.83 5.41
N SER A 17 7.40 -9.24 4.17
CA SER A 17 8.11 -8.38 3.21
C SER A 17 7.28 -7.18 2.73
N ARG A 18 5.96 -7.37 2.55
CA ARG A 18 5.01 -6.31 2.20
C ARG A 18 4.99 -5.25 3.29
N ASP A 19 4.85 -5.67 4.54
CA ASP A 19 4.74 -4.75 5.67
C ASP A 19 6.06 -3.99 5.89
N GLY A 20 7.21 -4.62 5.64
CA GLY A 20 8.51 -3.93 5.62
C GLY A 20 8.62 -2.87 4.53
N TYR A 21 8.21 -3.20 3.30
CA TYR A 21 8.20 -2.25 2.18
C TYR A 21 7.24 -1.09 2.41
N PHE A 22 6.01 -1.39 2.83
CA PHE A 22 4.98 -0.38 3.12
C PHE A 22 5.38 0.50 4.31
N GLY A 23 5.97 -0.07 5.36
CA GLY A 23 6.52 0.72 6.46
C GLY A 23 7.65 1.67 6.02
N CYS A 24 8.47 1.30 5.04
CA CYS A 24 9.44 2.21 4.45
C CYS A 24 8.77 3.34 3.66
N LEU A 25 7.76 3.02 2.84
CA LEU A 25 6.97 4.01 2.11
C LEU A 25 6.32 5.02 3.06
N ASP A 26 5.73 4.55 4.16
CA ASP A 26 5.08 5.38 5.18
C ASP A 26 6.07 6.33 5.86
N LYS A 27 7.27 5.84 6.22
CA LYS A 27 8.35 6.67 6.78
C LYS A 27 8.79 7.78 5.82
N ASN A 28 8.80 7.50 4.52
CA ASN A 28 9.18 8.45 3.48
C ASN A 28 7.98 9.28 2.96
N LYS A 29 6.79 9.14 3.55
CA LYS A 29 5.54 9.79 3.12
C LYS A 29 5.20 9.53 1.64
N VAL A 30 5.56 8.36 1.14
CA VAL A 30 5.28 7.92 -0.23
C VAL A 30 3.98 7.13 -0.24
N ILE A 31 2.97 7.70 -0.89
CA ILE A 31 1.66 7.04 -1.03
C ILE A 31 1.67 6.00 -2.14
N GLN A 32 2.31 6.32 -3.27
CA GLN A 32 2.32 5.49 -4.47
C GLN A 32 3.57 4.61 -4.50
N PRO A 33 3.45 3.28 -4.38
CA PRO A 33 4.57 2.35 -4.56
C PRO A 33 5.23 2.57 -5.92
N GLY A 34 6.55 2.61 -5.99
CA GLY A 34 7.30 2.90 -7.22
C GLY A 34 7.60 4.40 -7.46
N LYS A 35 7.01 5.33 -6.68
CA LYS A 35 7.34 6.76 -6.74
C LYS A 35 8.28 7.23 -5.62
N GLU A 36 8.92 6.30 -4.92
CA GLU A 36 9.79 6.61 -3.78
C GLU A 36 11.19 7.17 -4.14
N GLY A 37 11.47 7.41 -5.42
CA GLY A 37 12.77 7.96 -5.85
C GLY A 37 13.98 7.07 -5.49
N GLY A 38 13.73 5.80 -5.16
CA GLY A 38 14.75 4.83 -4.80
C GLY A 38 14.94 4.59 -3.30
N ALA A 39 14.29 5.36 -2.41
CA ALA A 39 14.48 5.28 -0.97
C ALA A 39 14.20 3.89 -0.36
N CYS A 40 13.23 3.15 -0.91
CA CYS A 40 12.83 1.82 -0.44
C CYS A 40 13.13 0.71 -1.47
N SER A 41 14.11 0.91 -2.34
CA SER A 41 14.43 -0.02 -3.43
C SER A 41 14.79 -1.43 -2.95
N LYS A 42 15.43 -1.56 -1.79
CA LYS A 42 15.87 -2.84 -1.23
C LYS A 42 14.68 -3.67 -0.76
N GLU A 43 13.78 -3.03 -0.03
CA GLU A 43 12.54 -3.61 0.46
C GLU A 43 11.60 -3.93 -0.72
N ASN A 44 11.52 -3.05 -1.73
CA ASN A 44 10.74 -3.28 -2.94
C ASN A 44 11.22 -4.54 -3.69
N LYS A 45 12.54 -4.69 -3.89
CA LYS A 45 13.10 -5.89 -4.53
C LYS A 45 12.73 -7.16 -3.77
N THR A 46 12.92 -7.16 -2.45
CA THR A 46 12.58 -8.28 -1.59
C THR A 46 11.09 -8.61 -1.67
N TYR A 47 10.24 -7.59 -1.63
CA TYR A 47 8.79 -7.71 -1.72
C TYR A 47 8.33 -8.33 -3.04
N VAL A 48 8.83 -7.82 -4.18
CA VAL A 48 8.49 -8.34 -5.51
C VAL A 48 9.04 -9.75 -5.73
N GLN A 49 10.16 -10.11 -5.09
CA GLN A 49 10.73 -11.46 -5.18
C GLN A 49 10.00 -12.49 -4.32
N LEU A 50 9.55 -12.12 -3.11
CA LEU A 50 8.91 -13.03 -2.17
C LEU A 50 7.39 -13.16 -2.37
N CYS A 51 6.76 -12.15 -2.96
CA CYS A 51 5.32 -12.15 -3.21
C CYS A 51 4.98 -12.54 -4.65
N PRO A 52 3.86 -13.26 -4.86
CA PRO A 52 3.30 -13.45 -6.20
C PRO A 52 3.00 -12.11 -6.88
N ALA A 53 3.30 -11.98 -8.17
CA ALA A 53 3.10 -10.72 -8.91
C ALA A 53 1.64 -10.21 -8.84
N ALA A 54 0.65 -11.11 -8.88
CA ALA A 54 -0.77 -10.75 -8.74
C ALA A 54 -1.08 -10.16 -7.36
N TRP A 55 -0.42 -10.63 -6.31
CA TRP A 55 -0.58 -10.10 -4.96
C TRP A 55 0.08 -8.74 -4.81
N VAL A 56 1.28 -8.58 -5.38
CA VAL A 56 1.98 -7.29 -5.43
C VAL A 56 1.12 -6.23 -6.10
N GLU A 57 0.57 -6.55 -7.27
CA GLU A 57 -0.30 -5.63 -7.99
C GLU A 57 -1.55 -5.27 -7.17
N TYR A 58 -2.21 -6.27 -6.58
CA TYR A 58 -3.40 -6.06 -5.76
C TYR A 58 -3.10 -5.17 -4.55
N PHE A 59 -2.04 -5.46 -3.78
CA PHE A 59 -1.67 -4.68 -2.59
C PHE A 59 -1.27 -3.25 -2.94
N ASN A 60 -0.53 -3.05 -4.03
CA ASN A 60 -0.16 -1.71 -4.50
C ASN A 60 -1.41 -0.89 -4.88
N LYS A 61 -2.37 -1.50 -5.59
CA LYS A 61 -3.66 -0.87 -5.91
C LYS A 61 -4.44 -0.54 -4.63
N GLN A 62 -4.53 -1.48 -3.70
CA GLN A 62 -5.25 -1.28 -2.44
C GLN A 62 -4.68 -0.12 -1.63
N ARG A 63 -3.36 0.01 -1.52
CA ARG A 63 -2.72 1.13 -0.81
C ARG A 63 -3.12 2.49 -1.40
N VAL A 64 -3.05 2.63 -2.72
CA VAL A 64 -3.44 3.89 -3.39
C VAL A 64 -4.94 4.18 -3.25
N LEU A 65 -5.78 3.15 -3.32
CA LEU A 65 -7.23 3.29 -3.14
C LEU A 65 -7.59 3.69 -1.71
N ALA A 66 -6.96 3.07 -0.70
CA ALA A 66 -7.18 3.39 0.70
C ALA A 66 -6.86 4.86 1.00
N GLU A 67 -5.76 5.38 0.45
CA GLU A 67 -5.37 6.77 0.61
C GLU A 67 -6.31 7.75 -0.10
N ARG A 68 -6.79 7.41 -1.30
CA ARG A 68 -7.85 8.21 -1.98
C ARG A 68 -9.15 8.22 -1.19
N GLN A 69 -9.54 7.07 -0.64
CA GLN A 69 -10.75 6.94 0.16
C GLN A 69 -10.64 7.78 1.42
N ARG A 70 -9.50 7.70 2.12
CA ARG A 70 -9.21 8.53 3.29
C ARG A 70 -9.30 10.02 2.97
N ALA A 71 -8.63 10.48 1.91
CA ALA A 71 -8.68 11.89 1.51
C ALA A 71 -10.11 12.36 1.18
N THR A 72 -10.92 11.49 0.56
CA THR A 72 -12.33 11.78 0.24
C THR A 72 -13.17 11.92 1.51
N LEU A 73 -13.00 11.01 2.47
CA LEU A 73 -13.71 11.04 3.75
C LEU A 73 -13.32 12.31 4.55
N GLU A 74 -12.03 12.60 4.65
CA GLU A 74 -11.53 13.81 5.33
C GLU A 74 -12.08 15.09 4.68
N ALA A 75 -12.20 15.14 3.34
CA ALA A 75 -12.79 16.28 2.64
C ALA A 75 -14.29 16.41 2.93
N ALA A 76 -15.04 15.31 2.95
CA ALA A 76 -16.46 15.30 3.26
C ALA A 76 -16.74 15.75 4.71
N GLU A 77 -15.94 15.29 5.68
CA GLU A 77 -16.03 15.72 7.07
C GLU A 77 -15.76 17.21 7.22
N ARG A 78 -14.73 17.74 6.55
CA ARG A 78 -14.43 19.19 6.52
C ARG A 78 -15.58 19.99 5.93
N GLN A 79 -16.19 19.52 4.84
CA GLN A 79 -17.33 20.19 4.23
C GLN A 79 -18.54 20.20 5.18
N ASN A 80 -18.84 19.07 5.83
CA ASN A 80 -19.92 19.00 6.80
C ASN A 80 -19.67 19.93 7.99
N ALA A 81 -18.47 19.92 8.56
CA ALA A 81 -18.10 20.83 9.66
C ALA A 81 -18.26 22.31 9.25
N ALA A 82 -17.84 22.68 8.04
CA ALA A 82 -18.01 24.04 7.52
C ALA A 82 -19.49 24.42 7.30
N LEU A 83 -20.34 23.47 6.89
CA LEU A 83 -21.79 23.69 6.78
C LEU A 83 -22.45 23.86 8.15
N GLN A 84 -22.05 23.08 9.15
CA GLN A 84 -22.55 23.21 10.52
C GLN A 84 -22.13 24.54 11.16
N ALA A 85 -20.88 24.97 10.95
CA ALA A 85 -20.39 26.24 11.49
C ALA A 85 -21.02 27.50 10.85
N ARG A 86 -21.71 27.35 9.72
CA ARG A 86 -22.45 28.42 9.04
C ARG A 86 -23.92 28.53 9.46
N LYS A 87 -24.41 27.59 10.27
CA LYS A 87 -25.72 27.64 10.92
C LYS A 87 -25.61 28.26 12.30
#